data_AF-A0A0F9LDC8-F1
#
_entry.id   AF-A0A0F9LDC8-F1
#
_cell.length_a   1.000
_cell.length_b   1.000
_cell.length_c   1.000
_cell.angle_alpha   90.00
_cell.angle_beta   90.00
_cell.angle_gamma   90.00
#
_symmetry.space_group_name_H-M   'P 1'
#
loop_
_entity.id
_entity.type
_entity.pdbx_description
1 polymer ?
#
loop_
_entity_poly.entity_id
_entity_poly.type
_entity_poly.pdbx_seq_one_letter_code
_entity_poly.pdbx_strand_id
1 'polypeptide(L)'
;MRVLLLHNPKAGREDHSREGLTRLFACHGHTIIYRDIKSDEINPSDAAGVDCVAIAGGDGTVGKVLRALIDVDRPFTILPLGTANNMARSFKLPLGADDTVCCVDEATEKRFDVGIARGPWG
;
A
#
# COMPACT_ATOMS: atom_id res chain seq x y z
N MET A 1 6.25 6.73 11.98
CA MET A 1 4.82 6.40 12.23
C MET A 1 4.57 4.89 12.47
N ARG A 2 3.36 4.50 12.90
CA ARG A 2 2.86 3.10 12.88
C ARG A 2 2.24 2.81 11.51
N VAL A 3 2.79 1.84 10.78
CA VAL A 3 2.37 1.51 9.41
C VAL A 3 1.82 0.09 9.34
N LEU A 4 0.65 -0.07 8.72
CA LEU A 4 0.20 -1.37 8.23
C LEU A 4 0.79 -1.61 6.85
N LEU A 5 1.74 -2.54 6.73
CA LEU A 5 2.34 -2.93 5.46
C LEU A 5 1.61 -4.15 4.89
N LEU A 6 0.84 -3.92 3.83
CA LEU A 6 0.13 -4.92 3.05
C LEU A 6 0.95 -5.28 1.82
N HIS A 7 1.57 -6.46 1.83
CA HIS A 7 2.54 -6.85 0.81
C HIS A 7 2.05 -8.05 0.00
N ASN A 8 2.20 -7.98 -1.32
CA ASN A 8 2.08 -9.14 -2.22
C ASN A 8 3.48 -9.61 -2.64
N PRO A 9 4.03 -10.70 -2.06
CA PRO A 9 5.38 -11.18 -2.37
C PRO A 9 5.59 -11.63 -3.81
N LYS A 10 4.51 -11.85 -4.57
CA LYS A 10 4.57 -12.23 -5.98
C LYS A 10 4.51 -11.04 -6.93
N ALA A 11 4.43 -9.81 -6.41
CA ALA A 11 4.37 -8.61 -7.23
C ALA A 11 5.79 -8.16 -7.62
N GLY A 12 5.98 -7.96 -8.92
CA GLY A 12 7.25 -7.47 -9.46
C GLY A 12 8.16 -8.55 -10.02
N ARG A 13 9.29 -8.12 -10.56
CA ARG A 13 10.39 -9.00 -11.00
C ARG A 13 11.56 -8.99 -10.04
N GLU A 14 11.61 -8.01 -9.14
CA GLU A 14 12.62 -7.89 -8.09
C GLU A 14 12.13 -8.58 -6.82
N ASP A 15 13.05 -9.23 -6.13
CA ASP A 15 12.76 -10.01 -4.92
C ASP A 15 12.66 -9.06 -3.72
N HIS A 16 11.49 -8.48 -3.51
CA HIS A 16 11.22 -7.65 -2.34
C HIS A 16 10.82 -8.55 -1.16
N SER A 17 11.81 -8.98 -0.38
CA SER A 17 11.55 -9.80 0.80
C SER A 17 10.79 -9.03 1.88
N ARG A 18 10.00 -9.76 2.68
CA ARG A 18 9.36 -9.21 3.89
C ARG A 18 10.40 -8.52 4.78
N GLU A 19 11.55 -9.15 4.98
CA GLU A 19 12.64 -8.64 5.80
C GLU A 19 13.21 -7.35 5.22
N GLY A 20 13.36 -7.26 3.90
CA GLY A 20 13.84 -6.06 3.21
C GLY A 20 12.89 -4.88 3.37
N LEU A 21 11.60 -5.10 3.11
CA LEU A 21 10.59 -4.05 3.26
C LEU A 21 10.41 -3.64 4.72
N THR A 22 10.37 -4.59 5.65
CA THR A 22 10.26 -4.26 7.08
C THR A 22 11.48 -3.48 7.57
N ARG A 23 12.68 -3.88 7.16
CA ARG A 23 13.91 -3.15 7.48
C ARG A 23 13.90 -1.74 6.89
N LEU A 24 13.43 -1.58 5.66
CA LEU A 24 13.32 -0.28 4.99
C LEU A 24 12.53 0.73 5.83
N PHE A 25 11.31 0.37 6.23
CA PHE A 25 10.47 1.21 7.08
C PHE A 25 11.09 1.42 8.48
N ALA A 26 11.72 0.39 9.06
CA ALA A 26 12.37 0.50 10.35
C ALA A 26 13.57 1.47 10.35
N CYS A 27 14.35 1.50 9.26
CA CYS A 27 15.45 2.45 9.08
C CYS A 27 14.97 3.91 9.07
N HIS A 28 13.75 4.16 8.61
CA HIS A 28 13.08 5.47 8.63
C HIS A 28 12.27 5.70 9.92
N GLY A 29 12.51 4.91 10.97
CA GLY A 29 11.90 5.11 12.30
C GLY A 29 10.43 4.71 12.38
N HIS A 30 9.92 3.90 11.44
CA HIS A 30 8.54 3.44 11.45
C HIS A 30 8.38 2.10 12.16
N THR A 31 7.27 1.94 12.89
CA THR A 31 6.84 0.65 13.46
C THR A 31 5.89 -0.02 12.49
N ILE A 32 6.04 -1.33 12.26
CA ILE A 32 5.37 -1.99 11.13
C ILE A 32 4.53 -3.15 11.63
N ILE A 33 3.29 -3.19 11.14
CA ILE A 33 2.42 -4.36 11.21
C ILE A 33 2.40 -4.95 9.81
N TYR A 34 3.01 -6.13 9.63
CA TYR A 34 3.10 -6.78 8.33
C TYR A 34 1.94 -7.76 8.11
N ARG A 35 1.36 -7.74 6.91
CA ARG A 35 0.42 -8.76 6.41
C ARG A 35 0.78 -9.18 5.00
N ASP A 36 0.66 -10.48 4.74
CA ASP A 36 0.79 -11.03 3.39
C ASP A 36 -0.61 -11.15 2.78
N ILE A 37 -0.91 -10.33 1.77
CA ILE A 37 -2.27 -10.27 1.20
C ILE A 37 -2.60 -11.43 0.23
N LYS A 38 -1.66 -12.35 0.01
CA LYS A 38 -1.89 -13.60 -0.72
C LYS A 38 -2.32 -14.73 0.20
N SER A 39 -1.75 -14.82 1.40
CA SER A 39 -2.14 -15.82 2.39
C SER A 39 -3.27 -15.33 3.30
N ASP A 40 -3.33 -14.02 3.54
CA ASP A 40 -4.21 -13.43 4.56
C ASP A 40 -5.37 -12.69 3.89
N GLU A 41 -6.55 -12.77 4.52
CA GLU A 41 -7.66 -11.88 4.20
C GLU A 41 -7.35 -10.45 4.68
N ILE A 42 -7.71 -9.46 3.86
CA ILE A 42 -7.54 -8.06 4.23
C ILE A 42 -8.70 -7.68 5.12
N ASN A 43 -8.46 -7.56 6.42
CA ASN A 43 -9.47 -7.14 7.37
C ASN A 43 -9.37 -5.62 7.60
N PRO A 44 -10.44 -4.83 7.36
CA PRO A 44 -10.48 -3.40 7.68
C PRO A 44 -10.03 -3.06 9.11
N SER A 45 -10.26 -3.95 10.08
CA SER A 45 -9.83 -3.73 11.47
C SER A 45 -8.31 -3.69 11.64
N ASP A 46 -7.53 -4.26 10.72
CA ASP A 46 -6.06 -4.20 10.79
C ASP A 46 -5.54 -2.76 10.59
N ALA A 47 -6.35 -1.89 9.96
CA ALA A 47 -6.03 -0.47 9.81
C ALA A 47 -6.43 0.37 11.04
N ALA A 48 -7.01 -0.25 12.07
CA ALA A 48 -7.34 0.45 13.31
C ALA A 48 -6.05 0.77 14.10
N GLY A 49 -5.85 2.05 14.43
CA GLY A 49 -4.73 2.49 15.28
C GLY A 49 -3.35 2.46 14.62
N VAL A 50 -3.27 2.26 13.30
CA VAL A 50 -2.08 2.63 12.50
C VAL A 50 -2.24 4.05 11.99
N ASP A 51 -1.14 4.72 11.67
CA ASP A 51 -1.15 6.08 11.14
C ASP A 51 -1.36 6.08 9.61
N CYS A 52 -0.82 5.07 8.92
CA CYS A 52 -0.88 4.92 7.46
C CYS A 52 -0.93 3.45 7.03
N VAL A 53 -1.59 3.16 5.90
CA VAL A 53 -1.55 1.86 5.23
C VAL A 53 -0.57 1.91 4.05
N ALA A 54 0.51 1.14 4.09
CA ALA A 54 1.43 1.00 2.96
C ALA A 54 1.08 -0.23 2.12
N ILE A 55 0.87 -0.04 0.83
CA ILE A 55 0.51 -1.12 -0.10
C ILE A 55 1.71 -1.44 -0.99
N ALA A 56 2.37 -2.57 -0.75
CA ALA A 56 3.50 -3.03 -1.54
C ALA A 56 3.05 -4.04 -2.61
N GLY A 57 2.98 -3.59 -3.86
CA GLY A 57 2.58 -4.42 -4.98
C GLY A 57 2.33 -3.65 -6.28
N GLY A 58 1.74 -4.33 -7.26
CA GLY A 58 1.29 -3.72 -8.52
C GLY A 58 -0.17 -3.25 -8.49
N ASP A 59 -0.65 -2.68 -9.59
CA ASP A 59 -1.99 -2.07 -9.69
C ASP A 59 -3.14 -3.01 -9.28
N GLY A 60 -3.05 -4.31 -9.60
CA GLY A 60 -4.06 -5.29 -9.19
C GLY A 60 -4.12 -5.51 -7.68
N THR A 61 -2.97 -5.48 -7.01
CA THR A 61 -2.85 -5.53 -5.55
C THR A 61 -3.41 -4.26 -4.92
N VAL A 62 -2.99 -3.10 -5.42
CA VAL A 62 -3.48 -1.81 -4.93
C VAL A 62 -5.00 -1.73 -5.06
N GLY A 63 -5.56 -2.06 -6.22
CA GLY A 63 -7.00 -2.07 -6.42
C GLY A 63 -7.75 -3.04 -5.50
N LYS A 64 -7.20 -4.23 -5.21
CA LYS A 64 -7.80 -5.18 -4.25
C LYS A 64 -7.86 -4.58 -2.84
N VAL A 65 -6.75 -3.99 -2.39
CA VAL A 65 -6.65 -3.39 -1.06
C VAL A 65 -7.56 -2.17 -0.92
N LEU A 66 -7.55 -1.26 -1.89
CA LEU A 66 -8.38 -0.05 -1.83
C LEU A 66 -9.88 -0.38 -1.80
N ARG A 67 -10.31 -1.45 -2.50
CA ARG A 67 -11.69 -1.93 -2.40
C ARG A 67 -12.02 -2.52 -1.03
N ALA A 68 -11.09 -3.27 -0.43
CA ALA A 68 -11.28 -3.86 0.89
C ALA A 68 -11.31 -2.81 2.00
N LEU A 69 -10.59 -1.69 1.82
CA LEU A 69 -10.46 -0.62 2.80
C LEU A 69 -11.27 0.64 2.43
N ILE A 70 -12.26 0.53 1.55
CA ILE A 70 -12.97 1.69 1.00
C ILE A 70 -13.67 2.54 2.06
N ASP A 71 -14.18 1.90 3.11
CA ASP A 71 -14.89 2.54 4.23
C ASP A 71 -13.95 2.84 5.42
N VAL A 72 -12.64 2.64 5.26
CA VAL A 72 -11.65 2.90 6.31
C VAL A 72 -11.12 4.31 6.17
N ASP A 73 -11.34 5.14 7.19
CA ASP A 73 -10.80 6.50 7.27
C ASP A 73 -9.32 6.49 7.71
N ARG A 74 -8.45 6.04 6.80
CA ARG A 74 -7.00 5.96 7.00
C ARG A 74 -6.27 6.29 5.70
N PRO A 75 -5.31 7.24 5.68
CA PRO A 75 -4.47 7.45 4.51
C PRO A 75 -3.70 6.18 4.13
N PHE A 76 -3.40 6.06 2.83
CA PHE A 76 -2.53 5.02 2.31
C PHE A 76 -1.43 5.60 1.44
N THR A 77 -0.35 4.82 1.31
CA THR A 77 0.70 5.04 0.31
C THR A 77 0.92 3.75 -0.49
N ILE A 78 1.55 3.86 -1.66
CA ILE A 78 1.81 2.73 -2.55
C ILE A 78 3.32 2.59 -2.69
N LEU A 79 3.83 1.39 -2.41
CA LEU A 79 5.17 0.96 -2.81
C LEU A 79 5.02 0.24 -4.15
N PRO A 80 5.40 0.87 -5.27
CA PRO A 80 5.05 0.42 -6.60
C PRO A 80 6.00 -0.70 -7.05
N LEU A 81 5.68 -1.94 -6.67
CA LEU A 81 6.48 -3.12 -7.02
C LEU A 81 6.05 -3.76 -8.35
N GLY A 82 5.00 -3.24 -9.00
CA GLY A 82 4.52 -3.75 -10.29
C GLY A 82 5.29 -3.22 -11.50
N THR A 83 4.87 -3.61 -12.71
CA THR A 83 5.48 -3.13 -13.96
C THR A 83 4.93 -1.78 -14.42
N ALA A 84 3.60 -1.59 -14.37
CA ALA A 84 2.96 -0.37 -14.87
C ALA A 84 2.91 0.73 -13.79
N ASN A 85 2.41 0.37 -12.60
CA ASN A 85 2.27 1.25 -11.42
C ASN A 85 1.46 2.51 -11.74
N ASN A 86 0.37 2.34 -12.50
CA ASN A 86 -0.48 3.42 -12.97
C ASN A 86 -1.07 4.23 -11.81
N MET A 87 -1.45 3.58 -10.71
CA MET A 87 -2.00 4.29 -9.55
C MET A 87 -0.94 5.18 -8.87
N ALA A 88 0.26 4.64 -8.63
CA ALA A 88 1.36 5.43 -8.05
C ALA A 88 1.72 6.64 -8.94
N ARG A 89 1.78 6.43 -10.27
CA ARG A 89 2.00 7.52 -11.24
C ARG A 89 0.90 8.57 -11.22
N SER A 90 -0.36 8.13 -11.18
CA SER A 90 -1.53 9.03 -11.17
C SER A 90 -1.57 9.87 -9.89
N PHE A 91 -1.22 9.27 -8.76
CA PHE A 91 -1.09 9.97 -7.47
C PHE A 91 0.22 10.74 -7.31
N LYS A 92 1.11 10.71 -8.32
CA LYS A 92 2.42 11.35 -8.32
C LYS A 92 3.28 10.93 -7.12
N LEU A 93 3.15 9.67 -6.72
CA LEU A 93 4.02 9.05 -5.71
C LEU A 93 5.38 8.72 -6.32
N PRO A 94 6.46 8.71 -5.51
CA PRO A 94 7.75 8.21 -5.94
C PRO A 94 7.64 6.77 -6.46
N LEU A 95 8.49 6.42 -7.43
CA LEU A 95 8.54 5.07 -7.97
C LEU A 95 9.57 4.17 -7.27
N GLY A 96 10.50 4.76 -6.51
CA GLY A 96 11.37 4.05 -5.61
C GLY A 96 10.65 3.73 -4.29
N ALA A 97 10.78 2.49 -3.83
CA ALA A 97 10.25 2.11 -2.51
C ALA A 97 10.90 2.92 -1.39
N ASP A 98 12.22 3.12 -1.44
CA ASP A 98 12.94 3.93 -0.44
C ASP A 98 12.53 5.40 -0.48
N ASP A 99 12.45 6.00 -1.67
CA ASP A 99 11.97 7.38 -1.83
C ASP A 99 10.58 7.57 -1.23
N THR A 100 9.69 6.60 -1.45
CA THR A 100 8.32 6.62 -0.91
C THR A 100 8.30 6.56 0.60
N VAL A 101 9.10 5.66 1.19
CA VAL A 101 9.16 5.47 2.65
C VAL A 101 9.83 6.67 3.33
N CYS A 102 10.88 7.22 2.73
CA CYS A 102 11.61 8.37 3.26
C CYS A 102 10.72 9.62 3.43
N CYS A 103 9.77 9.84 2.51
CA CYS A 103 8.92 11.03 2.53
C CYS A 103 7.51 10.80 3.10
N VAL A 104 7.14 9.59 3.56
CA VAL A 104 5.76 9.28 3.93
C VAL A 104 5.28 10.05 5.16
N ASP A 105 6.18 10.34 6.12
CA ASP A 105 5.86 11.12 7.34
C ASP A 105 5.57 12.60 7.04
N GLU A 106 6.16 13.16 5.98
CA GLU A 106 6.01 14.56 5.59
C GLU A 106 5.01 14.77 4.45
N ALA A 107 4.45 13.67 3.92
CA ALA A 107 3.56 13.69 2.78
C ALA A 107 2.25 14.41 3.11
N THR A 108 1.78 15.25 2.18
CA THR A 108 0.47 15.88 2.29
C THR A 108 -0.62 14.92 1.85
N GLU A 109 -1.56 14.62 2.74
CA GLU A 109 -2.74 13.83 2.42
C GLU A 109 -3.62 14.51 1.38
N LYS A 110 -4.13 13.71 0.43
CA LYS A 110 -5.09 14.17 -0.57
C LYS A 110 -6.22 13.17 -0.69
N ARG A 111 -7.45 13.68 -0.76
CA ARG A 111 -8.62 12.86 -1.09
C ARG A 111 -8.59 12.51 -2.57
N PHE A 112 -9.11 11.32 -2.87
CA PHE A 112 -9.30 10.84 -4.24
C PHE A 112 -10.70 10.25 -4.35
N ASP A 113 -11.27 10.32 -5.55
CA ASP A 113 -12.60 9.81 -5.80
C ASP A 113 -12.56 8.35 -6.24
N VAL A 114 -13.55 7.57 -5.82
CA VAL A 114 -13.74 6.19 -6.25
C VAL A 114 -15.04 6.07 -7.03
N GLY A 115 -14.93 5.74 -8.30
CA GLY A 115 -16.08 5.44 -9.16
C GLY A 115 -16.56 4.01 -8.97
N ILE A 116 -17.85 3.83 -8.71
CA ILE A 116 -18.50 2.50 -8.66
C ILE A 116 -19.34 2.33 -9.91
N ALA A 117 -18.93 1.42 -10.79
CA ALA A 117 -19.73 0.99 -11.95
C ALA A 117 -20.30 -0.41 -11.68
N ARG A 118 -21.60 -0.60 -11.96
CA ARG A 118 -22.29 -1.90 -11.86
C ARG A 118 -22.86 -2.27 -13.23
N GLY A 119 -22.60 -3.49 -13.67
CA GLY A 119 -23.13 -4.04 -14.92
C GLY A 119 -23.57 -5.49 -14.73
N PRO A 120 -24.29 -6.07 -15.71
CA PRO A 120 -24.80 -7.45 -15.61
C PRO A 120 -23.69 -8.52 -15.63
N TRP A 121 -22.42 -8.12 -15.73
CA TRP A 121 -21.27 -9.02 -15.96
C TRP A 121 -20.41 -9.24 -14.71
N GLY A 122 -20.75 -8.65 -13.56
CA GLY A 122 -19.92 -8.72 -12.35
C GLY A 122 -18.58 -8.03 -12.55
#